data_AF-A0AA40M2Q7-F1
#
_entry.id   AF-A0AA40M2Q7-F1
#
_cell.length_a   1.000
_cell.length_b   1.000
_cell.length_c   1.000
_cell.angle_alpha   90.00
_cell.angle_beta   90.00
_cell.angle_gamma   90.00
#
_symmetry.space_group_name_H-M   'P 1'
#
loop_
_entity.id
_entity.type
_entity.pdbx_description
1 polymer ?
#
loop_
_entity_poly.entity_id
_entity_poly.type
_entity_poly.pdbx_seq_one_letter_code
_entity_poly.pdbx_strand_id
1 'polypeptide(L)'
;MEELLKKLGLTDEQIQKVIGGMKENKIYTTKEENIEERYNKLKSQKEQLESDLKEANKTLDKVKKDNKDIESLQTEIENYKNKAAESEAARAKDQKEFTIKSKLKDLGCTDLDYMLYKIGDIEKLDIEKDLDNKVKELSENNASFFKVENQEPNKDNPKIIVNKLPGADNPPQSFTMDQLKSMTPDEINKNWDTIKDLKFD
;
A
#
# COMPACT_ATOMS: atom_id res chain seq x y z
N MET A 1 46.41 11.02 -63.55
CA MET A 1 46.32 12.45 -63.90
C MET A 1 47.59 12.92 -64.59
N GLU A 2 48.77 12.77 -63.99
CA GLU A 2 50.07 13.07 -64.65
C GLU A 2 50.20 12.46 -66.04
N GLU A 3 49.97 11.15 -66.18
CA GLU A 3 50.02 10.47 -67.49
C GLU A 3 49.00 11.00 -68.51
N LEU A 4 47.82 11.42 -68.05
CA LEU A 4 46.80 12.03 -68.91
C LEU A 4 47.30 13.39 -69.42
N LEU A 5 47.88 14.21 -68.53
CA LEU A 5 48.44 15.52 -68.89
C LEU A 5 49.62 15.37 -69.86
N LYS A 6 50.49 14.36 -69.70
CA LYS A 6 51.56 14.04 -70.66
C LYS A 6 51.01 13.67 -72.04
N LYS A 7 49.97 12.82 -72.09
CA LYS A 7 49.29 12.43 -73.34
C LYS A 7 48.63 13.62 -74.05
N LEU A 8 48.23 14.65 -73.31
CA LEU A 8 47.70 15.90 -73.84
C LEU A 8 48.78 16.88 -74.32
N GLY A 9 50.07 16.51 -74.23
CA GLY A 9 51.19 17.28 -74.76
C GLY A 9 51.79 18.30 -73.80
N LEU A 10 51.45 18.26 -72.51
CA LEU A 10 52.06 19.16 -71.51
C LEU A 10 53.49 18.70 -71.19
N THR A 11 54.39 19.67 -71.03
CA THR A 11 55.77 19.45 -70.56
C THR A 11 55.81 19.12 -69.07
N ASP A 12 56.88 18.46 -68.61
CA ASP A 12 57.04 18.08 -67.19
C ASP A 12 56.99 19.31 -66.25
N GLU A 13 57.57 20.45 -66.65
CA GLU A 13 57.50 21.70 -65.87
C GLU A 13 56.06 22.23 -65.73
N GLN A 14 55.27 22.18 -66.81
CA GLN A 14 53.87 22.61 -66.76
C GLN A 14 53.04 21.69 -65.87
N ILE A 15 53.28 20.38 -65.93
CA ILE A 15 52.61 19.39 -65.08
C ILE A 15 52.91 19.64 -63.60
N GLN A 16 54.17 19.91 -63.25
CA GLN A 16 54.55 20.23 -61.87
C GLN A 16 53.88 21.52 -61.37
N LYS A 17 53.77 22.55 -62.20
CA LYS A 17 53.03 23.78 -61.86
C LYS A 17 51.54 23.51 -61.62
N VAL A 18 50.90 22.69 -62.45
CA VAL A 18 49.49 22.30 -62.28
C VAL A 18 49.29 21.56 -60.97
N ILE A 19 50.13 20.57 -60.66
CA ILE A 19 50.03 19.77 -59.43
C ILE A 19 50.30 20.62 -58.19
N GLY A 20 51.31 21.49 -58.24
CA GLY A 20 51.61 22.45 -57.18
C GLY A 20 50.43 23.37 -56.92
N GLY A 21 49.85 23.96 -57.98
CA GLY A 21 48.68 24.82 -57.89
C GLY A 21 47.44 24.11 -57.34
N MET A 22 47.20 22.84 -57.71
CA MET A 22 46.12 22.04 -57.13
C MET A 22 46.30 21.86 -55.62
N LYS A 23 47.52 21.57 -55.16
CA LYS A 23 47.82 21.42 -53.73
C LYS A 23 47.65 22.73 -52.96
N GLU A 24 48.16 23.84 -53.50
CA GLU A 24 48.00 25.18 -52.90
C GLU A 24 46.52 25.57 -52.77
N ASN A 25 45.71 25.24 -53.77
CA ASN A 25 44.27 25.50 -53.78
C ASN A 25 43.44 24.39 -53.12
N LYS A 26 44.08 23.41 -52.45
CA LYS A 26 43.42 22.31 -51.74
C LYS A 26 42.47 21.48 -52.63
N ILE A 27 42.80 21.36 -53.91
CA ILE A 27 42.11 20.50 -54.86
C ILE A 27 42.71 19.11 -54.77
N TYR A 28 41.98 18.18 -54.17
CA TYR A 28 42.38 16.79 -54.03
C TYR A 28 41.60 15.91 -55.01
N THR A 29 42.29 15.07 -55.76
CA THR A 29 41.67 14.12 -56.68
C THR A 29 41.60 12.74 -56.04
N THR A 30 40.44 12.09 -56.14
CA THR A 30 40.26 10.68 -55.80
C THR A 30 40.10 9.83 -57.06
N LYS A 31 40.37 8.53 -56.95
CA LYS A 31 40.08 7.54 -58.01
C LYS A 31 38.60 7.14 -58.04
N GLU A 32 37.84 7.51 -57.01
CA GLU A 32 36.44 7.13 -56.80
C GLU A 32 35.49 8.20 -57.39
N GLU A 33 34.55 7.78 -58.22
CA GLU A 33 33.51 8.67 -58.76
C GLU A 33 32.44 9.01 -57.71
N ASN A 34 31.78 10.16 -57.85
CA ASN A 34 30.66 10.63 -57.01
C ASN A 34 30.95 10.67 -55.49
N ILE A 35 32.18 10.99 -55.10
CA ILE A 35 32.61 10.95 -53.69
C ILE A 35 31.82 11.90 -52.78
N GLU A 36 31.45 13.08 -53.28
CA GLU A 36 30.69 14.08 -52.52
C GLU A 36 29.28 13.56 -52.17
N GLU A 37 28.61 12.94 -53.13
CA GLU A 37 27.29 12.35 -52.93
C GLU A 37 27.35 11.18 -51.93
N ARG A 38 28.36 10.30 -52.07
CA ARG A 38 28.60 9.21 -51.12
C ARG A 38 28.89 9.73 -49.72
N TYR A 39 29.71 10.78 -49.60
CA TYR A 39 30.04 11.40 -48.32
C TYR A 39 28.80 12.01 -47.66
N ASN A 40 28.02 12.77 -48.41
CA ASN A 40 26.78 13.39 -47.91
C ASN A 40 25.77 12.33 -47.46
N LYS A 41 25.62 11.26 -48.22
CA LYS A 41 24.77 10.11 -47.85
C LYS A 41 25.26 9.43 -46.57
N LEU A 42 26.56 9.17 -46.47
CA LEU A 42 27.14 8.53 -45.29
C LEU A 42 27.02 9.42 -44.04
N LYS A 43 27.21 10.73 -44.20
CA LYS A 43 27.02 11.71 -43.14
C LYS A 43 25.56 11.71 -42.66
N SER A 44 24.60 11.75 -43.57
CA SER A 44 23.16 11.67 -43.23
C SER A 44 22.80 10.36 -42.53
N GLN A 45 23.31 9.22 -43.01
CA GLN A 45 23.12 7.92 -42.36
C GLN A 45 23.71 7.88 -40.96
N LYS A 46 24.89 8.47 -40.77
CA LYS A 46 25.53 8.58 -39.46
C LYS A 46 24.69 9.42 -38.51
N GLU A 47 24.24 10.60 -38.94
CA GLU A 47 23.39 11.49 -38.14
C GLU A 47 22.07 10.80 -37.74
N GLN A 48 21.46 10.05 -38.66
CA GLN A 48 20.27 9.24 -38.35
C GLN A 48 20.57 8.14 -37.33
N LEU A 49 21.64 7.36 -37.52
CA LEU A 49 22.04 6.31 -36.59
C LEU A 49 22.36 6.85 -35.20
N GLU A 50 23.01 8.01 -35.10
CA GLU A 50 23.28 8.69 -33.83
C GLU A 50 21.98 9.11 -33.13
N SER A 51 20.99 9.59 -33.89
CA SER A 51 19.66 9.93 -33.36
C SER A 51 18.93 8.68 -32.86
N ASP A 52 18.87 7.62 -33.67
CA ASP A 52 18.20 6.36 -33.33
C ASP A 52 18.84 5.72 -32.08
N LEU A 53 20.17 5.73 -31.98
CA LEU A 53 20.89 5.20 -30.82
C LEU A 53 20.57 5.98 -29.55
N LYS A 54 20.44 7.31 -29.64
CA LYS A 54 20.07 8.17 -28.51
C LYS A 54 18.64 7.88 -28.04
N GLU A 55 17.71 7.68 -28.97
CA GLU A 55 16.32 7.34 -28.66
C GLU A 55 16.19 5.93 -28.07
N ALA A 56 16.91 4.96 -28.62
CA ALA A 56 16.97 3.60 -28.10
C ALA A 56 17.50 3.57 -26.67
N ASN A 57 18.57 4.32 -26.37
CA ASN A 57 19.10 4.41 -25.01
C ASN A 57 18.11 5.05 -24.03
N LYS A 58 17.42 6.13 -24.42
CA LYS A 58 16.35 6.72 -23.60
C LYS A 58 15.23 5.72 -23.31
N THR A 59 14.84 4.93 -24.31
CA THR A 59 13.81 3.89 -24.16
C THR A 59 14.29 2.78 -23.23
N LEU A 60 15.54 2.35 -23.36
CA LEU A 60 16.14 1.34 -22.49
C LEU A 60 16.17 1.80 -21.03
N ASP A 61 16.54 3.05 -20.78
CA ASP A 61 16.56 3.62 -19.42
C ASP A 61 15.15 3.67 -18.82
N LYS A 62 14.15 4.05 -19.63
CA LYS A 62 12.74 4.02 -19.21
C LYS A 62 12.28 2.61 -18.86
N VAL A 63 12.49 1.63 -19.74
CA VAL A 63 12.11 0.22 -19.52
C VAL A 63 12.80 -0.35 -18.28
N LYS A 64 14.08 -0.04 -18.06
CA LYS A 64 14.80 -0.46 -16.85
C LYS A 64 14.21 0.13 -15.58
N LYS A 65 13.79 1.39 -15.60
CA LYS A 65 13.15 2.05 -14.45
C LYS A 65 11.79 1.42 -14.17
N ASP A 66 10.95 1.30 -15.19
CA ASP A 66 9.60 0.73 -15.07
C ASP A 66 9.65 -0.72 -14.54
N ASN A 67 10.63 -1.53 -14.97
CA ASN A 67 10.81 -2.90 -14.46
C ASN A 67 11.25 -2.95 -12.98
N LYS A 68 12.12 -2.04 -12.51
CA LYS A 68 12.50 -1.98 -11.08
C LYS A 68 11.31 -1.63 -10.19
N ASP A 69 10.47 -0.71 -10.67
CA ASP A 69 9.27 -0.30 -9.94
C ASP A 69 8.28 -1.48 -9.84
N ILE A 70 8.21 -2.37 -10.85
CA ILE A 70 7.39 -3.60 -10.82
C ILE A 70 7.86 -4.57 -9.71
N GLU A 71 9.16 -4.83 -9.58
CA GLU A 71 9.68 -5.74 -8.52
C GLU A 71 9.39 -5.19 -7.11
N SER A 72 9.53 -3.87 -6.93
CA SER A 72 9.18 -3.20 -5.67
C SER A 72 7.70 -3.34 -5.36
N LEU A 73 6.82 -3.09 -6.34
CA LEU A 73 5.37 -3.21 -6.18
C LEU A 73 4.93 -4.64 -5.89
N GLN A 74 5.54 -5.64 -6.52
CA GLN A 74 5.27 -7.06 -6.24
C GLN A 74 5.62 -7.43 -4.79
N THR A 75 6.77 -6.97 -4.30
CA THR A 75 7.19 -7.19 -2.91
C THR A 75 6.21 -6.55 -1.92
N GLU A 76 5.78 -5.32 -2.21
CA GLU A 76 4.83 -4.60 -1.36
C GLU A 76 3.45 -5.27 -1.35
N ILE A 77 2.97 -5.75 -2.51
CA ILE A 77 1.73 -6.53 -2.61
C ILE A 77 1.80 -7.80 -1.75
N GLU A 78 2.90 -8.54 -1.82
CA GLU A 78 3.05 -9.77 -1.03
C GLU A 78 3.06 -9.47 0.47
N ASN A 79 3.76 -8.41 0.88
CA ASN A 79 3.76 -7.95 2.28
C ASN A 79 2.35 -7.57 2.75
N TYR A 80 1.57 -6.85 1.93
CA TYR A 80 0.19 -6.50 2.28
C TYR A 80 -0.72 -7.72 2.34
N LYS A 81 -0.58 -8.69 1.44
CA LYS A 81 -1.32 -9.95 1.49
C LYS A 81 -1.05 -10.71 2.79
N ASN A 82 0.22 -10.84 3.19
CA ASN A 82 0.58 -11.52 4.43
C ASN A 82 -0.01 -10.80 5.65
N LYS A 83 0.11 -9.47 5.72
CA LYS A 83 -0.51 -8.67 6.79
C LYS A 83 -2.03 -8.80 6.83
N ALA A 84 -2.69 -8.85 5.67
CA ALA A 84 -4.13 -9.03 5.59
C ALA A 84 -4.55 -10.41 6.12
N ALA A 85 -3.84 -11.48 5.73
CA ALA A 85 -4.09 -12.83 6.22
C ALA A 85 -3.87 -12.96 7.74
N GLU A 86 -2.78 -12.39 8.27
CA GLU A 86 -2.53 -12.33 9.72
C GLU A 86 -3.63 -11.58 10.46
N SER A 87 -4.07 -10.44 9.93
CA SER A 87 -5.15 -9.65 10.52
C SER A 87 -6.50 -10.37 10.47
N GLU A 88 -6.79 -11.11 9.41
CA GLU A 88 -8.00 -11.91 9.27
C GLU A 88 -8.01 -13.08 10.26
N ALA A 89 -6.88 -13.78 10.39
CA ALA A 89 -6.71 -14.84 11.38
C ALA A 89 -6.86 -14.31 12.82
N ALA A 90 -6.25 -13.16 13.14
CA ALA A 90 -6.41 -12.52 14.44
C ALA A 90 -7.87 -12.15 14.73
N ARG A 91 -8.57 -11.54 13.77
CA ARG A 91 -10.00 -11.22 13.94
C ARG A 91 -10.86 -12.46 14.12
N ALA A 92 -10.62 -13.52 13.36
CA ALA A 92 -11.35 -14.77 13.50
C ALA A 92 -11.14 -15.37 14.90
N LYS A 93 -9.90 -15.32 15.40
CA LYS A 93 -9.59 -15.74 16.77
C LYS A 93 -10.30 -14.89 17.81
N ASP A 94 -10.23 -13.56 17.71
CA ASP A 94 -10.89 -12.63 18.63
C ASP A 94 -12.41 -12.86 18.67
N GLN A 95 -13.04 -13.10 17.52
CA GLN A 95 -14.46 -13.42 17.42
C GLN A 95 -14.81 -14.74 18.11
N LYS A 96 -13.98 -15.78 17.94
CA LYS A 96 -14.14 -17.05 18.65
C LYS A 96 -13.99 -16.85 20.16
N GLU A 97 -12.95 -16.16 20.61
CA GLU A 97 -12.72 -15.86 22.03
C GLU A 97 -13.92 -15.11 22.64
N PHE A 98 -14.41 -14.08 21.95
CA PHE A 98 -15.55 -13.29 22.39
C PHE A 98 -16.82 -14.15 22.53
N THR A 99 -17.09 -15.01 21.55
CA THR A 99 -18.26 -15.90 21.55
C THR A 99 -18.20 -16.89 22.71
N ILE A 100 -17.03 -17.50 22.92
CA ILE A 100 -16.80 -18.44 24.03
C ILE A 100 -16.95 -17.74 25.38
N LYS A 101 -16.31 -16.59 25.57
CA LYS A 101 -16.41 -15.80 26.80
C LYS A 101 -17.84 -15.38 27.09
N SER A 102 -18.61 -15.01 26.07
CA SER A 102 -20.03 -14.67 26.23
C SER A 102 -20.83 -15.87 26.74
N LYS A 103 -20.68 -17.05 26.12
CA LYS A 103 -21.36 -18.28 26.57
C LYS A 103 -20.98 -18.70 27.99
N LEU A 104 -19.69 -18.61 28.34
CA LEU A 104 -19.22 -18.89 29.69
C LEU A 104 -19.84 -17.93 30.72
N LYS A 105 -19.91 -16.63 30.36
CA LYS A 105 -20.54 -15.61 31.20
C LYS A 105 -22.03 -15.88 31.41
N ASP A 106 -22.75 -16.28 30.36
CA ASP A 106 -24.17 -16.63 30.44
C ASP A 106 -24.43 -17.82 31.37
N LEU A 107 -23.46 -18.74 31.52
CA LEU A 107 -23.50 -19.83 32.50
C LEU A 107 -23.06 -19.41 33.92
N GLY A 108 -22.84 -18.12 34.17
CA GLY A 108 -22.44 -17.63 35.49
C GLY A 108 -20.96 -17.86 35.82
N CYS A 109 -20.11 -18.02 34.80
CA CYS A 109 -18.66 -18.14 35.00
C CYS A 109 -18.08 -16.89 35.67
N THR A 110 -17.29 -17.11 36.71
CA THR A 110 -16.64 -16.06 37.52
C THR A 110 -15.23 -15.71 37.05
N ASP A 111 -14.57 -16.61 36.31
CA ASP A 111 -13.24 -16.42 35.75
C ASP A 111 -13.21 -16.88 34.28
N LEU A 112 -13.53 -15.93 33.38
CA LEU A 112 -13.67 -16.19 31.95
C LEU A 112 -12.34 -16.53 31.28
N ASP A 113 -11.25 -15.89 31.68
CA ASP A 113 -9.94 -16.10 31.07
C ASP A 113 -9.37 -17.46 31.46
N TYR A 114 -9.54 -17.87 32.72
CA TYR A 114 -9.14 -19.21 33.15
C TYR A 114 -9.98 -20.30 32.47
N MET A 115 -11.30 -20.11 32.32
CA MET A 115 -12.14 -21.07 31.60
C MET A 115 -11.85 -21.13 30.11
N LEU A 116 -11.57 -19.99 29.46
CA LEU A 116 -11.11 -19.96 28.07
C LEU A 116 -9.80 -20.74 27.91
N TYR A 117 -8.84 -20.57 28.82
CA TYR A 117 -7.60 -21.36 28.84
C TYR A 117 -7.87 -22.87 28.97
N LYS A 118 -8.85 -23.26 29.79
CA LYS A 118 -9.22 -24.68 29.99
C LYS A 118 -9.95 -25.31 28.79
N ILE A 119 -10.58 -24.50 27.94
CA ILE A 119 -11.15 -24.95 26.65
C ILE A 119 -10.03 -25.36 25.68
N GLY A 120 -8.86 -24.74 25.79
CA GLY A 120 -7.67 -25.09 25.02
C GLY A 120 -7.65 -24.46 23.64
N ASP A 121 -7.43 -25.26 22.61
CA ASP A 121 -7.25 -24.78 21.24
C ASP A 121 -8.58 -24.37 20.60
N ILE A 122 -8.96 -23.12 20.82
CA ILE A 122 -10.18 -22.50 20.28
C ILE A 122 -10.16 -22.37 18.75
N GLU A 123 -8.99 -22.38 18.11
CA GLU A 123 -8.90 -22.25 16.66
C GLU A 123 -9.48 -23.48 15.98
N LYS A 124 -9.27 -24.67 16.57
CA LYS A 124 -9.83 -25.95 16.10
C LYS A 124 -11.27 -26.21 16.53
N LEU A 125 -11.82 -25.39 17.44
CA LEU A 125 -13.18 -25.56 17.92
C LEU A 125 -14.19 -25.11 16.85
N ASP A 126 -15.12 -26.00 16.50
CA ASP A 126 -16.31 -25.66 15.70
C ASP A 126 -17.34 -25.00 16.64
N ILE A 127 -17.44 -23.68 16.57
CA ILE A 127 -18.29 -22.87 17.45
C ILE A 127 -19.77 -23.23 17.30
N GLU A 128 -20.20 -23.70 16.13
CA GLU A 128 -21.62 -24.01 15.87
C GLU A 128 -22.04 -25.36 16.44
N LYS A 129 -21.13 -26.34 16.46
CA LYS A 129 -21.45 -27.73 16.84
C LYS A 129 -20.94 -28.11 18.22
N ASP A 130 -19.74 -27.66 18.57
CA ASP A 130 -19.01 -28.20 19.72
C ASP A 130 -19.11 -27.28 20.94
N LEU A 131 -19.31 -25.97 20.73
CA LEU A 131 -19.22 -24.98 21.79
C LEU A 131 -20.16 -25.26 22.97
N ASP A 132 -21.45 -25.48 22.70
CA ASP A 132 -22.44 -25.66 23.77
C ASP A 132 -22.15 -26.91 24.61
N ASN A 133 -21.72 -28.00 23.97
CA ASN A 133 -21.33 -29.23 24.68
C ASN A 133 -20.06 -29.00 25.50
N LYS A 134 -19.07 -28.30 24.94
CA LYS A 134 -17.79 -28.05 25.60
C LYS A 134 -17.93 -27.16 26.82
N VAL A 135 -18.73 -26.10 26.71
CA VAL A 135 -18.95 -25.14 27.81
C VAL A 135 -19.79 -25.79 28.92
N LYS A 136 -20.75 -26.67 28.58
CA LYS A 136 -21.46 -27.49 29.58
C LYS A 136 -20.54 -28.46 30.32
N GLU A 137 -19.79 -29.29 29.59
CA GLU A 137 -18.80 -30.22 30.18
C GLU A 137 -17.82 -29.47 31.09
N LEU A 138 -17.36 -28.30 30.65
CA LEU A 138 -16.46 -27.48 31.45
C LEU A 138 -17.13 -26.93 32.72
N SER A 139 -18.38 -26.49 32.63
CA SER A 139 -19.14 -25.98 33.77
C SER A 139 -19.39 -27.06 34.83
N GLU A 140 -19.67 -28.30 34.41
CA GLU A 140 -19.87 -29.45 35.31
C GLU A 140 -18.56 -29.84 36.01
N ASN A 141 -17.46 -29.90 35.27
CA ASN A 141 -16.15 -30.28 35.80
C ASN A 141 -15.48 -29.19 36.66
N ASN A 142 -15.93 -27.94 36.55
CA ASN A 142 -15.33 -26.78 37.23
C ASN A 142 -16.40 -25.97 37.99
N ALA A 143 -17.39 -26.65 38.58
CA ALA A 143 -18.55 -26.04 39.23
C ALA A 143 -18.22 -24.92 40.23
N SER A 144 -17.06 -24.95 40.89
CA SER A 144 -16.63 -23.87 41.80
C SER A 144 -16.47 -22.50 41.12
N PHE A 145 -16.23 -22.48 39.80
CA PHE A 145 -16.06 -21.26 39.00
C PHE A 145 -17.36 -20.79 38.34
N PHE A 146 -18.46 -21.53 38.48
CA PHE A 146 -19.76 -21.20 37.90
C PHE A 146 -20.78 -21.00 39.02
N LYS A 147 -21.30 -19.78 39.16
CA LYS A 147 -22.33 -19.49 40.16
C LYS A 147 -23.68 -19.95 39.61
N VAL A 148 -24.32 -20.88 40.33
CA VAL A 148 -25.72 -21.22 40.07
C VAL A 148 -26.57 -20.06 40.56
N GLU A 149 -27.20 -19.32 39.64
CA GLU A 149 -28.22 -18.33 39.97
C GLU A 149 -29.45 -19.04 40.56
N ASN A 150 -29.44 -19.22 41.88
CA ASN A 150 -30.66 -19.19 42.67
C ASN A 150 -30.65 -17.85 43.41
N GLN A 151 -31.19 -16.79 42.80
CA GLN A 151 -31.89 -15.70 43.49
C GLN A 151 -32.44 -14.65 42.51
N GLU A 152 -33.70 -14.28 42.76
CA GLU A 152 -34.43 -13.13 42.22
C GLU A 152 -33.61 -11.82 42.22
N PRO A 153 -33.94 -10.84 41.36
CA PRO A 153 -33.22 -9.58 41.27
C PRO A 153 -33.34 -8.79 42.57
N ASN A 154 -32.34 -8.89 43.44
CA ASN A 154 -32.23 -8.02 44.60
C ASN A 154 -31.92 -6.60 44.10
N LYS A 155 -32.85 -5.67 44.36
CA LYS A 155 -32.72 -4.24 44.07
C LYS A 155 -31.63 -3.64 44.97
N ASP A 156 -30.38 -3.79 44.59
CA ASP A 156 -29.31 -2.92 45.05
C ASP A 156 -28.69 -2.25 43.84
N ASN A 157 -29.32 -1.14 43.41
CA ASN A 157 -28.63 -0.14 42.61
C ASN A 157 -27.36 0.25 43.40
N PRO A 158 -26.15 0.14 42.82
CA PRO A 158 -24.96 0.63 43.50
C PRO A 158 -25.17 2.12 43.80
N LYS A 159 -25.13 2.50 45.08
CA LYS A 159 -25.13 3.92 45.47
C LYS A 159 -23.85 4.53 44.93
N ILE A 160 -23.97 5.27 43.84
CA ILE A 160 -22.88 6.09 43.29
C ILE A 160 -22.59 7.17 44.35
N ILE A 161 -21.47 7.03 45.08
CA ILE A 161 -20.97 8.11 45.93
C ILE A 161 -20.30 9.12 44.99
N VAL A 162 -21.06 10.13 44.58
CA VAL A 162 -20.54 11.25 43.79
C VAL A 162 -19.87 12.23 44.75
N ASN A 163 -18.54 12.23 44.83
CA ASN A 163 -17.80 13.33 45.46
C ASN A 163 -17.92 14.58 44.57
N LYS A 164 -18.94 15.41 44.81
CA LYS A 164 -19.07 16.71 44.15
C LYS A 164 -18.15 17.74 44.81
N LEU A 165 -17.41 18.49 43.99
CA LEU A 165 -16.81 19.77 44.39
C LEU A 165 -17.93 20.72 44.86
N PRO A 166 -17.71 21.49 45.95
CA PRO A 166 -18.74 22.38 46.47
C PRO A 166 -18.94 23.55 45.50
N GLY A 167 -20.17 23.69 44.97
CA GLY A 167 -20.59 24.90 44.25
C GLY A 167 -21.19 24.75 42.83
N ALA A 168 -21.47 23.53 42.35
CA ALA A 168 -22.12 23.34 41.04
C ALA A 168 -23.47 22.63 41.17
N ASP A 169 -24.52 23.39 41.49
CA ASP A 169 -25.90 22.91 41.59
C ASP A 169 -26.61 22.71 40.24
N ASN A 170 -25.88 22.59 39.14
CA ASN A 170 -26.44 22.11 37.88
C ASN A 170 -25.40 21.28 37.11
N PRO A 171 -25.58 19.95 36.97
CA PRO A 171 -24.73 19.17 36.09
C PRO A 171 -24.93 19.66 34.64
N PRO A 172 -23.89 19.75 33.81
CA PRO A 172 -24.06 20.01 32.39
C PRO A 172 -24.92 18.90 31.79
N GLN A 173 -25.99 19.32 31.09
CA GLN A 173 -26.86 18.39 30.38
C GLN A 173 -26.01 17.61 29.38
N SER A 174 -26.13 16.29 29.35
CA SER A 174 -25.40 15.41 28.44
C SER A 174 -26.39 14.46 27.78
N PHE A 175 -26.13 14.07 26.53
CA PHE A 175 -26.99 13.20 25.74
C PHE A 175 -26.24 11.94 25.36
N THR A 176 -26.89 10.78 25.50
CA THR A 176 -26.36 9.52 24.97
C THR A 176 -26.62 9.43 23.47
N MET A 177 -25.86 8.57 22.77
CA MET A 177 -26.01 8.41 21.32
C MET A 177 -27.42 7.95 20.92
N ASP A 178 -28.08 7.13 21.73
CA ASP A 178 -29.45 6.66 21.48
C ASP A 178 -30.50 7.76 21.72
N GLN A 179 -30.22 8.70 22.64
CA GLN A 179 -31.05 9.88 22.83
C GLN A 179 -30.95 10.81 21.62
N LEU A 180 -29.75 11.06 21.10
CA LEU A 180 -29.56 11.90 19.92
C LEU A 180 -30.24 11.35 18.67
N LYS A 181 -30.21 10.02 18.47
CA LYS A 181 -30.91 9.36 17.35
C LYS A 181 -32.43 9.49 17.42
N SER A 182 -32.97 9.69 18.62
CA SER A 182 -34.41 9.80 18.86
C SER A 182 -34.91 11.25 18.85
N MET A 183 -34.01 12.24 18.72
CA MET A 183 -34.36 13.66 18.70
C MET A 183 -34.69 14.13 17.28
N THR A 184 -35.65 15.04 17.20
CA THR A 184 -35.97 15.73 15.94
C THR A 184 -34.89 16.76 15.58
N PRO A 185 -34.79 17.17 14.30
CA PRO A 185 -33.84 18.20 13.88
C PRO A 185 -33.95 19.51 14.67
N ASP A 186 -35.17 19.93 15.03
CA ASP A 186 -35.39 21.14 15.81
C ASP A 186 -34.89 21.01 17.25
N GLU A 187 -35.02 19.81 17.84
CA GLU A 187 -34.52 19.51 19.18
C GLU A 187 -32.98 19.42 19.19
N ILE A 188 -32.37 18.91 18.11
CA ILE A 188 -30.91 18.91 17.96
C ILE A 188 -30.39 20.35 17.85
N ASN A 189 -31.02 21.17 17.01
CA ASN A 189 -30.62 22.58 16.83
C ASN A 189 -30.74 23.38 18.13
N LYS A 190 -31.78 23.12 18.94
CA LYS A 190 -31.98 23.80 20.23
C LYS A 190 -30.91 23.41 21.27
N ASN A 191 -30.37 22.19 21.17
CA ASN A 191 -29.37 21.66 22.11
C ASN A 191 -27.95 21.61 21.49
N TRP A 192 -27.73 22.29 20.36
CA TRP A 192 -26.51 22.18 19.55
C TRP A 192 -25.23 22.52 20.32
N ASP A 193 -25.24 23.57 21.14
CA ASP A 193 -24.07 23.98 21.92
C ASP A 193 -23.61 22.94 22.93
N THR A 194 -24.51 22.06 23.37
CA THR A 194 -24.22 20.96 24.28
C THR A 194 -23.78 19.70 23.53
N ILE A 195 -24.35 19.47 22.35
CA ILE A 195 -24.10 18.26 21.54
C ILE A 195 -22.76 18.33 20.81
N LYS A 196 -22.37 19.51 20.32
CA LYS A 196 -21.17 19.70 19.49
C LYS A 196 -19.86 19.30 20.17
N ASP A 197 -19.80 19.36 21.50
CA ASP A 197 -18.61 19.08 22.30
C ASP A 197 -18.64 17.68 22.95
N LEU A 198 -19.68 16.87 22.68
CA LEU A 198 -19.73 15.48 23.15
C LEU A 198 -18.67 14.64 22.44
N LYS A 199 -17.84 13.95 23.23
CA LYS A 199 -16.93 12.93 22.74
C LYS A 199 -17.55 11.57 22.98
N PHE A 200 -17.66 10.77 21.92
CA PHE A 200 -18.04 9.37 21.99
C PHE A 200 -16.75 8.54 21.95
N ASP A 201 -16.58 7.67 22.93
CA ASP A 201 -15.48 6.68 22.97
C ASP A 201 -15.74 5.51 22.02
#